data_AF-A0A644XAC2-F1
#
_entry.id   AF-A0A644XAC2-F1
#
_cell.length_a   1.000
_cell.length_b   1.000
_cell.length_c   1.000
_cell.angle_alpha   90.00
_cell.angle_beta   90.00
_cell.angle_gamma   90.00
#
_symmetry.space_group_name_H-M   'P 1'
#
loop_
_entity.id
_entity.type
_entity.pdbx_description
1 polymer ?
#
loop_
_entity_poly.entity_id
_entity_poly.type
_entity_poly.pdbx_seq_one_letter_code
_entity_poly.pdbx_strand_id
1 'polypeptide(L)'
;MVIKNNAQRKEKELRTESEAGEKLKVFRGYSDIDEGNFVANEIKRLIKEEGRTLKDFAVLYRMNSQSRIFEETFRRGEIPYKIVGGLKFYDRKEIKDIMAYLKLVNNPLDDISLRRIINEPKRNIGDTTVDKVQSFANESEDCMYNTLLDSEFIPGLSARAVSSINKFTSLINSFIARADETPVSELIMTILEESGYMTALKASKTPEDESRIENLKELVSDAVAFEKNSEDKSLGAFLEKVTLVSDVDNLEDEDNSVVMMTVHSAKGLEFPVVFLVGMENGIFPGMSSLNSFTEMEESRRLCYVAITRAKEVLYITSAEQRMVFGRTVAYSVSDFVSEIPPSLKELIGGKSRAVNVLKNNENKSFNNNPHTLKNMQSSYAKEVATSIINSGDKRENIQADEITVGRKVKHSKFGVGTVVSISGDGADTIVTIAFNSMGIKKLMLSSAPLELI
;
A
#
# COMPACT_ATOMS: atom_id res chain seq x y z
N MET A 1 -1.84 -11.72 27.18
CA MET A 1 -2.92 -11.65 26.18
C MET A 1 -2.39 -12.19 24.85
N VAL A 2 -1.85 -11.37 23.96
CA VAL A 2 -1.23 -11.82 22.68
C VAL A 2 0.04 -12.67 22.94
N ILE A 3 0.97 -12.15 23.73
CA ILE A 3 2.26 -12.78 24.04
C ILE A 3 2.19 -14.14 24.79
N LYS A 4 0.99 -14.63 25.15
CA LYS A 4 0.81 -15.97 25.73
C LYS A 4 0.92 -17.07 24.65
N ASN A 5 0.71 -16.73 23.39
CA ASN A 5 0.72 -17.67 22.27
C ASN A 5 2.14 -17.98 21.73
N ASN A 6 3.20 -17.39 22.30
CA ASN A 6 4.58 -17.79 21.98
C ASN A 6 4.97 -19.04 22.81
N ALA A 7 5.50 -20.05 22.14
CA ALA A 7 5.88 -21.32 22.76
C ALA A 7 7.20 -21.23 23.55
N GLN A 8 8.18 -20.46 23.06
CA GLN A 8 9.52 -20.40 23.66
C GLN A 8 9.67 -19.35 24.78
N ARG A 9 8.57 -18.88 25.36
CA ARG A 9 8.59 -17.80 26.35
C ARG A 9 8.72 -18.34 27.79
N LYS A 10 9.51 -17.64 28.62
CA LYS A 10 9.43 -17.77 30.08
C LYS A 10 8.15 -17.12 30.61
N GLU A 11 7.37 -17.88 31.37
CA GLU A 11 6.17 -17.37 32.02
C GLU A 11 6.52 -16.24 33.00
N LYS A 12 5.73 -15.17 32.94
CA LYS A 12 5.81 -14.04 33.86
C LYS A 12 4.41 -13.51 34.09
N GLU A 13 4.06 -13.29 35.35
CA GLU A 13 2.83 -12.58 35.73
C GLU A 13 3.10 -11.08 35.75
N LEU A 14 2.23 -10.33 35.08
CA LEU A 14 2.22 -8.87 35.12
C LEU A 14 0.91 -8.45 35.77
N ARG A 15 0.99 -7.55 36.74
CA ARG A 15 -0.16 -6.99 37.47
C ARG A 15 -0.07 -5.47 37.40
N THR A 16 -1.23 -4.81 37.41
CA THR A 16 -1.34 -3.36 37.46
C THR A 16 -2.07 -2.96 38.73
N GLU A 17 -1.72 -1.81 39.29
CA GLU A 17 -2.44 -1.18 40.41
C GLU A 17 -3.53 -0.21 39.93
N SER A 18 -3.56 0.10 38.63
CA SER A 18 -4.57 0.97 38.02
C SER A 18 -5.93 0.28 37.90
N GLU A 19 -6.99 1.08 37.92
CA GLU A 19 -8.36 0.61 37.66
C GLU A 19 -8.53 0.12 36.21
N ALA A 20 -9.60 -0.64 35.97
CA ALA A 20 -9.94 -1.09 34.63
C ALA A 20 -10.35 0.11 33.75
N GLY A 21 -9.58 0.35 32.68
CA GLY A 21 -9.85 1.40 31.70
C GLY A 21 -10.86 0.99 30.63
N GLU A 22 -10.90 1.79 29.56
CA GLU A 22 -11.74 1.51 28.39
C GLU A 22 -11.36 0.20 27.69
N LYS A 23 -12.33 -0.39 26.99
CA LYS A 23 -12.05 -1.52 26.09
C LYS A 23 -11.18 -1.04 24.93
N LEU A 24 -10.37 -1.94 24.40
CA LEU A 24 -9.60 -1.63 23.20
C LEU A 24 -10.54 -1.53 22.00
N LYS A 25 -10.34 -0.49 21.20
CA LYS A 25 -11.23 -0.14 20.10
C LYS A 25 -10.67 -0.70 18.80
N VAL A 26 -11.48 -1.46 18.06
CA VAL A 26 -11.08 -2.10 16.80
C VAL A 26 -11.88 -1.50 15.66
N PHE A 27 -11.20 -0.92 14.69
CA PHE A 27 -11.79 -0.38 13.47
C PHE A 27 -11.32 -1.18 12.25
N ARG A 28 -12.24 -1.44 11.31
CA ARG A 28 -11.91 -1.97 9.98
C ARG A 28 -12.54 -1.09 8.90
N GLY A 29 -11.70 -0.34 8.21
CA GLY A 29 -12.07 0.47 7.06
C GLY A 29 -12.14 -0.37 5.77
N TYR A 30 -12.78 0.18 4.74
CA TYR A 30 -12.78 -0.45 3.42
C TYR A 30 -11.42 -0.23 2.72
N SER A 31 -10.89 0.99 2.79
CA SER A 31 -9.59 1.38 2.21
C SER A 31 -8.58 1.87 3.27
N ASP A 32 -7.31 1.95 2.88
CA ASP A 32 -6.24 2.66 3.59
C ASP A 32 -6.57 4.14 3.84
N ILE A 33 -7.22 4.80 2.87
CA ILE A 33 -7.72 6.17 3.03
C ILE A 33 -8.80 6.26 4.12
N ASP A 34 -9.71 5.28 4.20
CA ASP A 34 -10.73 5.25 5.26
C ASP A 34 -10.11 5.06 6.64
N GLU A 35 -9.05 4.25 6.74
CA GLU A 35 -8.27 4.09 7.97
C GLU A 35 -7.61 5.41 8.40
N GLY A 36 -6.92 6.10 7.48
CA GLY A 36 -6.33 7.41 7.75
C GLY A 36 -7.37 8.43 8.22
N ASN A 37 -8.50 8.52 7.51
CA ASN A 37 -9.60 9.43 7.84
C ASN A 37 -10.22 9.11 9.21
N PHE A 38 -10.38 7.83 9.53
CA PHE A 38 -10.86 7.41 10.84
C PHE A 38 -9.93 7.90 11.95
N VAL A 39 -8.62 7.65 11.84
CA VAL A 39 -7.64 8.09 12.84
C VAL A 39 -7.65 9.61 13.02
N ALA A 40 -7.64 10.37 11.93
CA ALA A 40 -7.67 11.83 11.99
C ALA A 40 -8.95 12.39 12.65
N ASN A 41 -10.12 11.81 12.31
CA ASN A 41 -11.39 12.21 12.90
C ASN A 41 -11.47 11.85 14.39
N GLU A 42 -10.92 10.71 14.77
CA GLU A 42 -10.94 10.25 16.16
C GLU A 42 -10.03 11.12 17.04
N ILE A 43 -8.85 11.51 16.54
CA ILE A 43 -7.98 12.49 17.22
C ILE A 43 -8.74 13.80 17.44
N LYS A 44 -9.39 14.33 16.41
CA LYS A 44 -10.20 15.57 16.53
C LYS A 44 -11.35 15.42 17.52
N ARG A 45 -12.03 14.26 17.53
CA ARG A 45 -13.11 13.95 18.49
C ARG A 45 -12.59 13.98 19.92
N LEU A 46 -11.49 13.29 20.20
CA LEU A 46 -10.89 13.21 21.53
C LEU A 46 -10.37 14.56 22.03
N ILE A 47 -9.81 15.39 21.16
CA ILE A 47 -9.42 16.78 21.50
C ILE A 47 -10.66 17.60 21.89
N LYS A 48 -11.74 17.50 21.12
CA LYS A 48 -12.96 18.29 21.33
C LYS A 48 -13.77 17.85 22.54
N GLU A 49 -13.92 16.54 22.74
CA GLU A 49 -14.82 15.96 23.74
C GLU A 49 -14.11 15.72 25.09
N GLU A 50 -12.83 15.37 25.07
CA GLU A 50 -12.06 15.04 26.28
C GLU A 50 -10.98 16.08 26.61
N GLY A 51 -10.81 17.13 25.79
CA GLY A 51 -9.83 18.19 26.05
C GLY A 51 -8.37 17.74 25.93
N ARG A 52 -8.10 16.66 25.18
CA ARG A 52 -6.74 16.14 24.94
C ARG A 52 -5.89 17.10 24.11
N THR A 53 -4.57 16.96 24.21
CA THR A 53 -3.59 17.70 23.41
C THR A 53 -2.97 16.81 22.34
N LEU A 54 -2.38 17.40 21.28
CA LEU A 54 -1.82 16.61 20.17
C LEU A 54 -0.65 15.71 20.63
N LYS A 55 0.10 16.16 21.66
CA LYS A 55 1.18 15.40 22.31
C LYS A 55 0.71 14.08 22.96
N ASP A 56 -0.57 13.94 23.25
CA ASP A 56 -1.13 12.75 23.92
C ASP A 56 -1.32 11.56 22.97
N PHE A 57 -1.21 11.81 21.65
CA PHE A 57 -1.49 10.82 20.61
C PHE A 57 -0.22 10.29 19.96
N ALA A 58 -0.17 8.96 19.77
CA ALA A 58 0.82 8.32 18.92
C ALA A 58 0.19 7.38 17.89
N VAL A 59 0.69 7.42 16.65
CA VAL A 59 0.36 6.48 15.57
C VAL A 59 1.54 5.55 15.34
N LEU A 60 1.33 4.26 15.58
CA LEU A 60 2.34 3.22 15.47
C LEU A 60 2.06 2.33 14.26
N TYR A 61 3.02 2.23 13.36
CA TYR A 61 2.97 1.38 12.17
C TYR A 61 4.13 0.40 12.09
N ARG A 62 4.02 -0.64 11.27
CA ARG A 62 5.04 -1.68 11.14
C ARG A 62 6.19 -1.28 10.20
N MET A 63 5.89 -0.55 9.14
CA MET A 63 6.84 -0.12 8.10
C MET A 63 6.72 1.38 7.83
N ASN A 64 7.83 2.04 7.49
CA ASN A 64 7.87 3.49 7.18
C ASN A 64 7.09 3.86 5.92
N SER A 65 6.79 2.91 5.04
CA SER A 65 5.94 3.09 3.87
C SER A 65 4.49 3.42 4.26
N GLN A 66 4.03 2.92 5.43
CA GLN A 66 2.67 3.16 5.92
C GLN A 66 2.46 4.59 6.43
N SER A 67 3.51 5.33 6.78
CA SER A 67 3.37 6.69 7.33
C SER A 67 2.65 7.62 6.36
N ARG A 68 2.90 7.45 5.05
CA ARG A 68 2.46 8.34 3.98
C ARG A 68 0.96 8.65 3.99
N ILE A 69 0.10 7.63 4.17
CA ILE A 69 -1.35 7.85 4.15
C ILE A 69 -1.84 8.67 5.35
N PHE A 70 -1.19 8.51 6.50
CA PHE A 70 -1.49 9.28 7.70
C PHE A 70 -0.91 10.69 7.60
N GLU A 71 0.30 10.87 7.05
CA GLU A 71 0.89 12.18 6.75
C GLU A 71 -0.06 12.99 5.84
N GLU A 72 -0.55 12.39 4.76
CA GLU A 72 -1.50 13.04 3.85
C GLU A 72 -2.81 13.40 4.54
N THR A 73 -3.37 12.48 5.32
CA THR A 73 -4.65 12.72 5.99
C THR A 73 -4.53 13.77 7.10
N PHE A 74 -3.43 13.76 7.85
CA PHE A 74 -3.16 14.75 8.90
C PHE A 74 -2.92 16.13 8.29
N ARG A 75 -2.18 16.22 7.18
CA ARG A 75 -2.02 17.48 6.44
C ARG A 75 -3.35 18.03 5.95
N ARG A 76 -4.16 17.20 5.28
CA ARG A 76 -5.52 17.61 4.84
C ARG A 76 -6.42 17.98 6.02
N GLY A 77 -6.19 17.36 7.17
CA GLY A 77 -6.91 17.62 8.40
C GLY A 77 -6.36 18.78 9.22
N GLU A 78 -5.29 19.46 8.80
CA GLU A 78 -4.58 20.47 9.60
C GLU A 78 -4.22 19.94 11.01
N ILE A 79 -3.73 18.71 11.08
CA ILE A 79 -3.27 18.06 12.31
C ILE A 79 -1.74 18.05 12.28
N PRO A 80 -1.06 18.88 13.09
CA PRO A 80 0.39 18.87 13.18
C PRO A 80 0.94 17.50 13.58
N TYR A 81 2.01 17.04 12.94
CA TYR A 81 2.57 15.72 13.20
C TYR A 81 4.10 15.70 13.16
N LYS A 82 4.69 14.76 13.91
CA LYS A 82 6.14 14.55 13.95
C LYS A 82 6.48 13.08 13.75
N ILE A 83 7.40 12.82 12.82
CA ILE A 83 7.93 11.47 12.57
C ILE A 83 9.17 11.23 13.44
N VAL A 84 9.17 10.14 14.22
CA VAL A 84 10.31 9.77 15.08
C VAL A 84 11.08 8.59 14.47
N GLY A 85 12.40 8.78 14.32
CA GLY A 85 13.29 7.75 13.78
C GLY A 85 13.20 7.58 12.26
N GLY A 86 12.73 8.61 11.55
CA GLY A 86 12.67 8.65 10.09
C GLY A 86 12.60 10.09 9.57
N LEU A 87 12.89 10.28 8.29
CA LEU A 87 12.66 11.53 7.58
C LEU A 87 11.21 11.56 7.06
N LYS A 88 10.66 12.77 6.88
CA LYS A 88 9.41 13.00 6.13
C LYS A 88 9.48 12.33 4.78
N PHE A 89 8.35 11.91 4.22
CA PHE A 89 8.34 11.08 3.02
C PHE A 89 9.18 11.67 1.86
N TYR A 90 8.97 12.95 1.52
CA TYR A 90 9.71 13.63 0.46
C TYR A 90 11.15 14.02 0.83
N ASP A 91 11.52 13.89 2.11
CA ASP A 91 12.86 14.16 2.57
C ASP A 91 13.83 12.97 2.45
N ARG A 92 13.29 11.77 2.23
CA ARG A 92 14.07 10.53 2.11
C ARG A 92 14.99 10.60 0.90
N LYS A 93 16.21 10.04 1.02
CA LYS A 93 17.27 10.16 0.00
C LYS A 93 16.78 9.67 -1.36
N GLU A 94 16.24 8.45 -1.39
CA GLU A 94 15.74 7.79 -2.59
C GLU A 94 14.59 8.54 -3.25
N ILE A 95 13.72 9.16 -2.44
CA ILE A 95 12.63 9.98 -2.96
C ILE A 95 13.19 11.27 -3.58
N LYS A 96 14.10 11.97 -2.89
CA LYS A 96 14.75 13.16 -3.44
C LYS A 96 15.54 12.88 -4.72
N ASP A 97 16.18 11.72 -4.82
CA ASP A 97 16.93 11.32 -6.01
C ASP A 97 15.98 11.16 -7.22
N ILE A 98 14.86 10.44 -7.07
CA ILE A 98 13.87 10.30 -8.15
C ILE A 98 13.16 11.61 -8.45
N MET A 99 12.86 12.43 -7.44
CA MET A 99 12.33 13.78 -7.65
C MET A 99 13.30 14.65 -8.45
N ALA A 100 14.62 14.53 -8.23
CA ALA A 100 15.62 15.23 -9.02
C ALA A 100 15.69 14.72 -10.47
N TYR A 101 15.50 13.41 -10.72
CA TYR A 101 15.30 12.90 -12.09
C TYR A 101 14.09 13.55 -12.76
N LEU A 102 12.94 13.56 -12.09
CA LEU A 102 11.71 14.15 -12.62
C LEU A 102 11.85 15.65 -12.88
N LYS A 103 12.50 16.38 -11.97
CA LYS A 103 12.78 17.82 -12.14
C LYS A 103 13.69 18.09 -13.32
N LEU A 104 14.75 17.32 -13.51
CA LEU A 104 15.66 17.46 -14.65
C LEU A 104 14.95 17.13 -15.97
N VAL A 105 14.10 16.11 -15.99
CA VAL A 105 13.30 15.74 -17.17
C VAL A 105 12.30 16.84 -17.53
N ASN A 106 11.67 17.47 -16.54
CA ASN A 106 10.74 18.58 -16.75
C ASN A 106 11.46 19.89 -17.11
N ASN A 107 12.64 20.13 -16.54
CA ASN A 107 13.44 21.32 -16.74
C ASN A 107 14.94 20.97 -16.80
N PRO A 108 15.51 20.82 -18.01
CA PRO A 108 16.93 20.52 -18.18
C PRO A 108 17.89 21.60 -17.66
N LEU A 109 17.38 22.79 -17.31
CA LEU A 109 18.17 23.89 -16.73
C LEU A 109 18.39 23.76 -15.22
N ASP A 110 17.84 22.72 -14.56
CA ASP A 110 18.01 22.50 -13.12
C ASP A 110 19.36 21.83 -12.79
N ASP A 111 20.42 22.66 -12.70
CA ASP A 111 21.77 22.24 -12.33
C ASP A 111 21.83 21.55 -10.95
N ILE A 112 20.96 21.93 -10.01
CA ILE A 112 20.92 21.37 -8.65
C ILE A 112 20.46 19.91 -8.71
N SER A 113 19.37 19.67 -9.44
CA SER A 113 18.86 18.31 -9.67
C SER A 113 19.87 17.48 -10.46
N LEU A 114 20.46 18.03 -11.52
CA LEU A 114 21.49 17.35 -12.31
C LEU A 114 22.67 16.89 -11.46
N ARG A 115 23.26 17.80 -10.66
CA ARG A 115 24.40 17.49 -9.79
C ARG A 115 24.09 16.40 -8.78
N ARG A 116 22.83 16.32 -8.32
CA ARG A 116 22.37 15.28 -7.40
C ARG A 116 22.36 13.88 -8.02
N ILE A 117 21.90 13.75 -9.28
CA ILE A 117 21.62 12.45 -9.90
C ILE A 117 22.68 11.96 -10.90
N ILE A 118 23.59 12.83 -11.34
CA ILE A 118 24.55 12.51 -12.40
C ILE A 118 25.36 11.24 -12.10
N ASN A 119 25.68 10.98 -10.82
CA ASN A 119 26.41 9.80 -10.38
C ASN A 119 25.62 8.88 -9.45
N GLU A 120 24.29 9.00 -9.42
CA GLU A 120 23.42 8.13 -8.61
C GLU A 120 22.37 7.43 -9.50
N PRO A 121 22.39 6.09 -9.64
CA PRO A 121 23.43 5.14 -9.21
C PRO A 121 24.83 5.41 -9.82
N LYS A 122 25.87 4.82 -9.24
CA LYS A 122 27.28 5.05 -9.61
C LYS A 122 27.53 4.84 -11.12
N ARG A 123 27.95 5.90 -11.81
CA ARG A 123 28.27 5.93 -13.25
C ARG A 123 29.75 6.20 -13.56
N ASN A 124 30.61 6.22 -12.54
CA ASN A 124 32.01 6.62 -12.64
C ASN A 124 32.20 8.10 -13.08
N ILE A 125 31.24 8.96 -12.74
CA ILE A 125 31.34 10.41 -12.93
C ILE A 125 31.68 11.00 -11.56
N GLY A 126 32.97 11.19 -11.28
CA GLY A 126 33.43 11.68 -9.98
C GLY A 126 33.26 13.20 -9.81
N ASP A 127 33.35 13.69 -8.58
CA ASP A 127 33.15 15.11 -8.25
C ASP A 127 34.06 16.04 -9.07
N THR A 128 35.32 15.66 -9.26
CA THR A 128 36.26 16.44 -10.09
C THR A 128 35.87 16.56 -11.56
N THR A 129 35.11 15.59 -12.08
CA THR A 129 34.55 15.65 -13.44
C THR A 129 33.36 16.59 -13.47
N VAL A 130 32.49 16.51 -12.46
CA VAL A 130 31.33 17.40 -12.31
C VAL A 130 31.76 18.85 -12.14
N ASP A 131 32.79 19.11 -11.33
CA ASP A 131 33.32 20.45 -11.10
C ASP A 131 33.92 21.05 -12.37
N LYS A 132 34.61 20.25 -13.20
CA LYS A 132 35.11 20.70 -14.52
C LYS A 132 33.99 21.07 -15.48
N VAL A 133 32.92 20.26 -15.51
CA VAL A 133 31.71 20.55 -16.31
C VAL A 133 31.09 21.87 -15.84
N GLN A 134 30.95 22.07 -14.52
CA GLN A 134 30.40 23.31 -13.97
C GLN A 134 31.28 24.52 -14.31
N SER A 135 32.61 24.42 -14.15
CA SER A 135 33.52 25.52 -14.49
C SER A 135 33.40 25.90 -15.96
N PHE A 136 33.35 24.92 -16.86
CA PHE A 136 33.19 25.17 -18.30
C PHE A 136 31.82 25.77 -18.65
N ALA A 137 30.75 25.29 -18.01
CA ALA A 137 29.41 25.85 -18.17
C ALA A 137 29.37 27.33 -17.75
N ASN A 138 29.98 27.66 -16.60
CA ASN A 138 30.08 29.03 -16.11
C ASN A 138 30.92 29.93 -17.03
N GLU A 139 32.03 29.42 -17.58
CA GLU A 139 32.88 30.17 -18.54
C GLU A 139 32.15 30.42 -19.87
N SER A 140 31.29 29.50 -20.28
CA SER A 140 30.53 29.57 -21.53
C SER A 140 29.18 30.28 -21.37
N GLU A 141 28.84 30.72 -20.16
CA GLU A 141 27.53 31.29 -19.80
C GLU A 141 26.34 30.38 -20.20
N ASP A 142 26.52 29.06 -20.10
CA ASP A 142 25.53 28.05 -20.48
C ASP A 142 25.14 27.17 -19.28
N CYS A 143 24.04 26.42 -19.40
CA CYS A 143 23.64 25.47 -18.36
C CYS A 143 24.51 24.21 -18.39
N MET A 144 24.60 23.52 -17.25
CA MET A 144 25.40 22.30 -17.16
C MET A 144 24.90 21.22 -18.13
N TYR A 145 23.59 21.12 -18.34
CA TYR A 145 23.02 20.08 -19.20
C TYR A 145 23.45 20.23 -20.66
N ASN A 146 23.39 21.44 -21.21
CA ASN A 146 23.87 21.72 -22.57
C ASN A 146 25.37 21.41 -22.70
N THR A 147 26.15 21.80 -21.70
CA THR A 147 27.58 21.49 -21.63
C THR A 147 27.85 19.97 -21.65
N LEU A 148 26.99 19.15 -21.06
CA LEU A 148 27.12 17.68 -21.11
C LEU A 148 26.83 17.10 -22.51
N LEU A 149 26.02 17.75 -23.34
CA LEU A 149 25.78 17.33 -24.73
C LEU A 149 27.06 17.46 -25.56
N ASP A 150 27.82 18.52 -25.29
CA ASP A 150 29.10 18.85 -25.94
C ASP A 150 30.31 18.41 -25.10
N SER A 151 30.17 17.32 -24.33
CA SER A 151 31.19 16.89 -23.36
C SER A 151 32.57 16.57 -23.96
N GLU A 152 32.64 16.34 -25.27
CA GLU A 152 33.88 16.12 -26.02
C GLU A 152 34.77 17.37 -26.10
N PHE A 153 34.19 18.56 -25.99
CA PHE A 153 34.89 19.84 -26.10
C PHE A 153 35.40 20.36 -24.74
N ILE A 154 35.01 19.72 -23.64
CA ILE A 154 35.38 20.15 -22.29
C ILE A 154 36.86 19.81 -22.02
N PRO A 155 37.73 20.82 -21.80
CA PRO A 155 39.14 20.58 -21.56
C PRO A 155 39.40 19.74 -20.30
N GLY A 156 40.29 18.76 -20.41
CA GLY A 156 40.74 17.98 -19.27
C GLY A 156 39.79 16.88 -18.80
N LEU A 157 38.75 16.54 -19.58
CA LEU A 157 37.99 15.31 -19.38
C LEU A 157 38.70 14.11 -20.01
N SER A 158 38.61 12.96 -19.32
CA SER A 158 39.12 11.69 -19.87
C SER A 158 38.11 11.07 -20.83
N ALA A 159 38.57 10.30 -21.82
CA ALA A 159 37.68 9.57 -22.75
C ALA A 159 36.66 8.66 -22.02
N ARG A 160 37.04 8.13 -20.85
CA ARG A 160 36.14 7.33 -19.99
C ARG A 160 35.02 8.18 -19.37
N ALA A 161 35.35 9.40 -18.92
CA ALA A 161 34.38 10.35 -18.38
C ALA A 161 33.39 10.78 -19.48
N VAL A 162 33.91 11.17 -20.65
CA VAL A 162 33.09 11.52 -21.83
C VAL A 162 32.13 10.39 -22.21
N SER A 163 32.61 9.15 -22.32
CA SER A 163 31.76 8.00 -22.61
C SER A 163 30.67 7.77 -21.55
N SER A 164 30.97 8.03 -20.28
CA SER A 164 30.01 7.88 -19.18
C SER A 164 28.97 9.00 -19.19
N ILE A 165 29.38 10.23 -19.49
CA ILE A 165 28.51 11.40 -19.68
C ILE A 165 27.57 11.17 -20.87
N ASN A 166 28.07 10.74 -22.03
CA ASN A 166 27.25 10.49 -23.22
C ASN A 166 26.18 9.42 -22.99
N LYS A 167 26.48 8.39 -22.18
CA LYS A 167 25.46 7.40 -21.77
C LYS A 167 24.39 8.02 -20.88
N PHE A 168 24.79 8.87 -19.95
CA PHE A 168 23.86 9.57 -19.06
C PHE A 168 22.97 10.56 -19.83
N THR A 169 23.53 11.39 -20.71
CA THR A 169 22.75 12.35 -21.51
C THR A 169 21.81 11.64 -22.47
N SER A 170 22.24 10.54 -23.10
CA SER A 170 21.36 9.71 -23.93
C SER A 170 20.17 9.17 -23.13
N LEU A 171 20.41 8.73 -21.89
CA LEU A 171 19.36 8.26 -21.00
C LEU A 171 18.38 9.38 -20.63
N ILE A 172 18.87 10.56 -20.22
CA ILE A 172 18.00 11.69 -19.87
C ILE A 172 17.19 12.17 -21.08
N ASN A 173 17.79 12.30 -22.25
CA ASN A 173 17.08 12.63 -23.49
C ASN A 173 15.96 11.62 -23.80
N SER A 174 16.19 10.33 -23.52
CA SER A 174 15.15 9.30 -23.69
C SER A 174 13.98 9.48 -22.72
N PHE A 175 14.23 9.96 -21.50
CA PHE A 175 13.19 10.25 -20.52
C PHE A 175 12.43 11.54 -20.86
N ILE A 176 13.13 12.58 -21.31
CA ILE A 176 12.52 13.83 -21.81
C ILE A 176 11.55 13.53 -22.95
N ALA A 177 11.96 12.71 -23.93
CA ALA A 177 11.10 12.33 -25.04
C ALA A 177 9.82 11.58 -24.62
N ARG A 178 9.89 10.79 -23.54
CA ARG A 178 8.75 10.02 -23.02
C ARG A 178 7.88 10.79 -22.03
N ALA A 179 8.34 11.93 -21.51
CA ALA A 179 7.64 12.67 -20.47
C ALA A 179 6.25 13.16 -20.89
N ASP A 180 6.09 13.50 -22.16
CA ASP A 180 4.81 13.94 -22.73
C ASP A 180 3.95 12.79 -23.29
N GLU A 181 4.56 11.62 -23.54
CA GLU A 181 3.89 10.46 -24.15
C GLU A 181 3.34 9.46 -23.12
N THR A 182 3.88 9.47 -21.90
CA THR A 182 3.59 8.46 -20.87
C THR A 182 3.03 9.08 -19.59
N PRO A 183 2.17 8.37 -18.84
CA PRO A 183 1.75 8.79 -17.52
C PRO A 183 2.95 8.92 -16.55
N VAL A 184 2.86 9.84 -15.59
CA VAL A 184 3.92 10.12 -14.61
C VAL A 184 4.36 8.86 -13.85
N SER A 185 3.42 7.98 -13.50
CA SER A 185 3.68 6.72 -12.81
C SER A 185 4.51 5.75 -13.65
N GLU A 186 4.26 5.69 -14.96
CA GLU A 186 5.01 4.89 -15.92
C GLU A 186 6.40 5.50 -16.18
N LEU A 187 6.49 6.83 -16.26
CA LEU A 187 7.76 7.55 -16.34
C LEU A 187 8.65 7.26 -15.12
N ILE A 188 8.09 7.32 -13.89
CA ILE A 188 8.82 7.00 -12.66
C ILE A 188 9.31 5.55 -12.68
N MET A 189 8.47 4.59 -13.08
CA MET A 189 8.87 3.19 -13.20
C MET A 189 9.99 3.01 -14.24
N THR A 190 9.88 3.66 -15.39
CA THR A 190 10.90 3.68 -16.44
C THR A 190 12.23 4.23 -15.92
N ILE A 191 12.20 5.37 -15.22
CA ILE A 191 13.39 5.96 -14.60
C ILE A 191 14.01 4.99 -13.60
N LEU A 192 13.21 4.37 -12.72
CA LEU A 192 13.70 3.42 -11.72
C LEU A 192 14.42 2.21 -12.33
N GLU A 193 13.92 1.70 -13.46
CA GLU A 193 14.46 0.52 -14.14
C GLU A 193 15.64 0.87 -15.05
N GLU A 194 15.46 1.78 -16.01
CA GLU A 194 16.46 2.10 -17.04
C GLU A 194 17.66 2.88 -16.50
N SER A 195 17.48 3.67 -15.42
CA SER A 195 18.62 4.34 -14.77
C SER A 195 19.54 3.37 -14.01
N GLY A 196 19.05 2.16 -13.73
CA GLY A 196 19.72 1.16 -12.89
C GLY A 196 19.51 1.36 -11.39
N TYR A 197 18.69 2.33 -10.96
CA TYR A 197 18.46 2.62 -9.53
C TYR A 197 17.86 1.41 -8.79
N MET A 198 16.82 0.79 -9.37
CA MET A 198 16.18 -0.41 -8.82
C MET A 198 17.15 -1.60 -8.77
N THR A 199 17.98 -1.75 -9.79
CA THR A 199 19.00 -2.82 -9.86
C THR A 199 20.06 -2.64 -8.78
N ALA A 200 20.51 -1.41 -8.54
CA ALA A 200 21.48 -1.10 -7.50
C ALA A 200 20.94 -1.41 -6.10
N LEU A 201 19.70 -1.04 -5.81
CA LEU A 201 19.06 -1.37 -4.52
C LEU A 201 18.85 -2.88 -4.35
N LYS A 202 18.37 -3.59 -5.38
CA LYS A 202 18.15 -5.05 -5.32
C LYS A 202 19.44 -5.86 -5.17
N ALA A 203 20.58 -5.34 -5.65
CA ALA A 203 21.88 -5.97 -5.48
C ALA A 203 22.33 -5.96 -4.01
N SER A 204 21.89 -4.97 -3.24
CA SER A 204 22.17 -4.83 -1.82
C SER A 204 21.07 -5.51 -1.00
N LYS A 205 21.40 -6.60 -0.30
CA LYS A 205 20.43 -7.35 0.53
C LYS A 205 20.30 -6.77 1.94
N THR A 206 20.48 -5.47 2.11
CA THR A 206 20.32 -4.86 3.43
C THR A 206 18.84 -4.58 3.71
N PRO A 207 18.38 -4.72 4.96
CA PRO A 207 17.01 -4.35 5.32
C PRO A 207 16.69 -2.87 5.02
N GLU A 208 17.70 -2.00 5.01
CA GLU A 208 17.55 -0.60 4.67
C GLU A 208 17.20 -0.40 3.19
N ASP A 209 17.86 -1.13 2.29
CA ASP A 209 17.58 -1.04 0.85
C ASP A 209 16.23 -1.67 0.48
N GLU A 210 15.78 -2.70 1.19
CA GLU A 210 14.39 -3.19 1.08
C GLU A 210 13.39 -2.08 1.44
N SER A 211 13.63 -1.35 2.53
CA SER A 211 12.80 -0.20 2.91
C SER A 211 12.84 0.93 1.88
N ARG A 212 13.98 1.22 1.27
CA ARG A 212 14.09 2.22 0.18
C ARG A 212 13.28 1.79 -1.04
N ILE A 213 13.33 0.52 -1.41
CA ILE A 213 12.51 -0.04 -2.50
C ILE A 213 11.02 0.14 -2.18
N GLU A 214 10.59 -0.13 -0.95
CA GLU A 214 9.19 0.10 -0.55
C GLU A 214 8.80 1.58 -0.69
N ASN A 215 9.64 2.51 -0.24
CA ASN A 215 9.38 3.94 -0.34
C ASN A 215 9.26 4.41 -1.81
N LEU A 216 10.15 3.94 -2.69
CA LEU A 216 10.09 4.24 -4.12
C LEU A 216 8.81 3.72 -4.78
N LYS A 217 8.33 2.56 -4.35
CA LYS A 217 7.06 2.04 -4.87
C LYS A 217 5.85 2.80 -4.32
N GLU A 218 5.95 3.35 -3.10
CA GLU A 218 4.94 4.29 -2.59
C GLU A 218 4.88 5.58 -3.40
N LEU A 219 6.01 6.07 -3.91
CA LEU A 219 6.04 7.22 -4.82
C LEU A 219 5.27 6.93 -6.12
N VAL A 220 5.41 5.71 -6.67
CA VAL A 220 4.64 5.28 -7.85
C VAL A 220 3.14 5.25 -7.52
N SER A 221 2.76 4.73 -6.36
CA SER A 221 1.36 4.77 -5.89
C SER A 221 0.83 6.21 -5.79
N ASP A 222 1.65 7.19 -5.42
CA ASP A 222 1.25 8.62 -5.42
C ASP A 222 0.98 9.15 -6.82
N ALA A 223 1.86 8.84 -7.77
CA ALA A 223 1.70 9.24 -9.15
C ALA A 223 0.41 8.64 -9.75
N VAL A 224 0.11 7.36 -9.46
CA VAL A 224 -1.15 6.72 -9.89
C VAL A 224 -2.38 7.40 -9.26
N ALA A 225 -2.30 7.80 -7.98
CA ALA A 225 -3.39 8.53 -7.33
C ALA A 225 -3.59 9.92 -7.95
N PHE A 226 -2.50 10.63 -8.24
CA PHE A 226 -2.50 11.92 -8.90
C PHE A 226 -3.15 11.83 -10.29
N GLU A 227 -2.76 10.87 -11.12
CA GLU A 227 -3.32 10.66 -12.46
C GLU A 227 -4.83 10.37 -12.47
N LYS A 228 -5.36 9.79 -11.39
CA LYS A 228 -6.80 9.50 -11.25
C LYS A 228 -7.61 10.69 -10.79
N ASN A 229 -7.03 11.52 -9.91
CA ASN A 229 -7.75 12.57 -9.20
C ASN A 229 -7.54 13.98 -9.78
N SER A 230 -6.47 14.19 -10.56
CA SER A 230 -6.13 15.48 -11.15
C SER A 230 -6.70 15.65 -12.55
N GLU A 231 -7.10 16.89 -12.87
CA GLU A 231 -7.50 17.30 -14.22
C GLU A 231 -6.29 17.41 -15.15
N ASP A 232 -5.24 18.12 -14.70
CA ASP A 232 -3.94 18.14 -15.34
C ASP A 232 -3.07 16.98 -14.84
N LYS A 233 -2.63 16.14 -15.77
CA LYS A 233 -1.84 14.92 -15.52
C LYS A 233 -0.39 15.06 -15.99
N SER A 234 0.02 16.26 -16.37
CA SER A 234 1.38 16.55 -16.79
C SER A 234 2.38 16.30 -15.66
N LEU A 235 3.64 16.06 -16.05
CA LEU A 235 4.75 15.97 -15.11
C LEU A 235 4.93 17.26 -14.30
N GLY A 236 4.76 18.42 -14.94
CA GLY A 236 4.80 19.73 -14.28
C GLY A 236 3.79 19.85 -13.15
N ALA A 237 2.52 19.51 -13.41
CA ALA A 237 1.47 19.55 -12.39
C ALA A 237 1.71 18.57 -11.22
N PHE A 238 2.31 17.41 -11.49
CA PHE A 238 2.72 16.49 -10.42
C PHE A 238 3.82 17.10 -9.54
N LEU A 239 4.85 17.69 -10.15
CA LEU A 239 5.95 18.34 -9.44
C LEU A 239 5.47 19.54 -8.62
N GLU A 240 4.53 20.33 -9.13
CA GLU A 240 3.90 21.41 -8.39
C GLU A 240 3.17 20.88 -7.15
N LYS A 241 2.28 19.89 -7.31
CA LYS A 241 1.58 19.25 -6.19
C LYS A 241 2.56 18.80 -5.09
N VAL A 242 3.64 18.12 -5.46
CA VAL A 242 4.64 17.62 -4.51
C VAL A 242 5.37 18.77 -3.81
N THR A 243 5.67 19.85 -4.53
CA THR A 243 6.36 21.02 -3.97
C THR A 243 5.48 21.73 -2.93
N LEU A 244 4.20 21.97 -3.25
CA LEU A 244 3.24 22.54 -2.29
C LEU A 244 3.12 21.68 -1.03
N VAL A 245 3.08 20.36 -1.19
CA VAL A 245 3.01 19.42 -0.07
C VAL A 245 4.26 19.50 0.82
N SER A 246 5.44 19.64 0.21
CA SER A 246 6.71 19.69 0.95
C SER A 246 6.91 20.99 1.72
N ASP A 247 6.45 22.12 1.17
CA ASP A 247 6.59 23.44 1.82
C ASP A 247 5.72 23.57 3.07
N VAL A 248 4.49 23.03 3.03
CA VAL A 248 3.59 22.98 4.21
C VAL A 248 4.22 22.17 5.34
N ASP A 249 4.82 21.03 5.02
CA ASP A 249 5.43 20.18 6.04
C ASP A 249 6.57 20.90 6.78
N ASN A 250 7.28 21.86 6.18
CA ASN A 250 8.41 22.56 6.80
C ASN A 250 8.04 23.68 7.77
N LEU A 251 6.76 24.06 7.85
CA LEU A 251 6.29 25.21 8.62
C LEU A 251 5.76 24.87 10.03
N GLU A 252 5.77 23.61 10.45
CA GLU A 252 5.09 23.19 11.69
C GLU A 252 5.93 23.33 12.97
N ASP A 253 5.32 23.95 14.00
CA ASP A 253 5.83 24.08 15.36
C ASP A 253 6.02 22.69 16.01
N GLU A 254 7.28 22.33 16.28
CA GLU A 254 7.67 20.99 16.77
C GLU A 254 7.06 20.59 18.12
N ASP A 255 6.50 21.54 18.86
CA ASP A 255 6.05 21.28 20.22
C ASP A 255 4.73 20.50 20.25
N ASN A 256 3.59 21.03 19.79
CA ASN A 256 2.29 20.38 19.96
C ASN A 256 1.84 19.58 18.73
N SER A 257 2.39 18.37 18.54
CA SER A 257 2.14 17.52 17.37
C SER A 257 1.85 16.06 17.73
N VAL A 258 1.13 15.37 16.84
CA VAL A 258 0.87 13.92 16.92
C VAL A 258 2.15 13.16 16.58
N VAL A 259 2.52 12.20 17.41
CA VAL A 259 3.75 11.45 17.19
C VAL A 259 3.51 10.25 16.28
N MET A 260 4.24 10.15 15.18
CA MET A 260 4.18 9.05 14.22
C MET A 260 5.48 8.27 14.22
N MET A 261 5.45 6.95 14.38
CA MET A 261 6.68 6.16 14.39
C MET A 261 6.46 4.68 14.10
N THR A 262 7.55 3.97 13.80
CA THR A 262 7.50 2.51 13.74
C THR A 262 7.34 1.91 15.14
N VAL A 263 6.73 0.73 15.21
CA VAL A 263 6.63 -0.01 16.48
C VAL A 263 8.02 -0.29 17.11
N HIS A 264 9.07 -0.44 16.30
CA HIS A 264 10.43 -0.62 16.81
C HIS A 264 10.96 0.63 17.52
N SER A 265 10.69 1.81 16.94
CA SER A 265 11.07 3.11 17.50
C SER A 265 10.32 3.44 18.79
N ALA A 266 9.16 2.84 19.02
CA ALA A 266 8.32 3.09 20.20
C ALA A 266 8.83 2.42 21.49
N LYS A 267 9.88 1.59 21.42
CA LYS A 267 10.38 0.84 22.57
C LYS A 267 10.83 1.78 23.70
N GLY A 268 10.19 1.67 24.86
CA GLY A 268 10.50 2.50 26.02
C GLY A 268 9.73 3.82 26.09
N LEU A 269 8.92 4.15 25.08
CA LEU A 269 8.03 5.31 25.06
C LEU A 269 6.60 4.91 25.42
N GLU A 270 5.82 5.81 25.99
CA GLU A 270 4.43 5.52 26.37
C GLU A 270 3.55 6.75 26.17
N PHE A 271 2.34 6.56 25.66
CA PHE A 271 1.42 7.63 25.28
C PHE A 271 0.04 7.37 25.89
N PRO A 272 -0.70 8.41 26.29
CA PRO A 272 -2.09 8.28 26.74
C PRO A 272 -2.95 7.52 25.72
N VAL A 273 -2.88 7.93 24.44
CA VAL A 273 -3.67 7.34 23.36
C VAL A 273 -2.76 6.82 22.26
N VAL A 274 -2.92 5.55 21.89
CA VAL A 274 -2.15 4.91 20.81
C VAL A 274 -3.08 4.38 19.72
N PHE A 275 -2.76 4.70 18.48
CA PHE A 275 -3.33 4.09 17.28
C PHE A 275 -2.32 3.10 16.70
N LEU A 276 -2.62 1.81 16.79
CA LEU A 276 -1.86 0.74 16.14
C LEU A 276 -2.51 0.43 14.79
N VAL A 277 -1.87 0.87 13.71
CA VAL A 277 -2.47 0.91 12.37
C VAL A 277 -1.92 -0.17 11.44
N GLY A 278 -2.69 -0.51 10.39
CA GLY A 278 -2.33 -1.54 9.43
C GLY A 278 -2.17 -2.93 10.03
N MET A 279 -3.09 -3.28 10.93
CA MET A 279 -3.15 -4.59 11.58
C MET A 279 -3.77 -5.64 10.65
N GLU A 280 -3.00 -6.01 9.63
CA GLU A 280 -3.36 -6.88 8.51
C GLU A 280 -2.32 -7.99 8.30
N ASN A 281 -2.74 -9.22 7.97
CA ASN A 281 -1.81 -10.29 7.63
C ASN A 281 -1.12 -9.97 6.29
N GLY A 282 0.21 -9.93 6.30
CA GLY A 282 1.05 -9.48 5.19
C GLY A 282 1.76 -8.16 5.50
N ILE A 283 1.18 -7.34 6.38
CA ILE A 283 1.76 -6.08 6.88
C ILE A 283 2.22 -6.26 8.32
N PHE A 284 1.29 -6.60 9.22
CA PHE A 284 1.57 -6.88 10.62
C PHE A 284 0.67 -8.01 11.17
N PRO A 285 1.10 -9.29 11.14
CA PRO A 285 2.44 -9.79 10.82
C PRO A 285 2.84 -9.59 9.36
N GLY A 286 4.14 -9.37 9.13
CA GLY A 286 4.70 -9.25 7.78
C GLY A 286 4.66 -10.58 7.02
N MET A 287 4.81 -10.53 5.70
CA MET A 287 4.73 -11.71 4.83
C MET A 287 5.70 -12.83 5.20
N SER A 288 6.93 -12.50 5.60
CA SER A 288 7.94 -13.49 6.02
C SER A 288 7.53 -14.23 7.31
N SER A 289 6.90 -13.51 8.24
CA SER A 289 6.40 -14.05 9.50
C SER A 289 5.29 -15.08 9.32
N LEU A 290 4.49 -14.98 8.25
CA LEU A 290 3.45 -15.97 7.95
C LEU A 290 4.03 -17.33 7.55
N ASN A 291 5.26 -17.36 7.05
CA ASN A 291 5.92 -18.59 6.58
C ASN A 291 6.90 -19.19 7.61
N SER A 292 7.16 -18.49 8.72
CA SER A 292 8.17 -18.89 9.71
C SER A 292 7.66 -18.72 11.13
N PHE A 293 7.62 -19.82 11.88
CA PHE A 293 7.19 -19.81 13.29
C PHE A 293 8.05 -18.88 14.16
N THR A 294 9.37 -18.85 13.94
CA THR A 294 10.28 -18.00 14.71
C THR A 294 10.04 -16.52 14.44
N GLU A 295 9.82 -16.13 13.18
CA GLU A 295 9.51 -14.74 12.82
C GLU A 295 8.10 -14.33 13.25
N MET A 296 7.15 -15.26 13.28
CA MET A 296 5.83 -15.04 13.87
C MET A 296 5.92 -14.73 15.35
N GLU A 297 6.71 -15.50 16.11
CA GLU A 297 6.96 -15.21 17.52
C GLU A 297 7.58 -13.83 17.75
N GLU A 298 8.53 -13.43 16.91
CA GLU A 298 9.16 -12.10 17.00
C GLU A 298 8.17 -11.00 16.64
N SER A 299 7.37 -11.19 15.59
CA SER A 299 6.29 -10.25 15.22
C SER A 299 5.25 -10.12 16.34
N ARG A 300 4.95 -11.21 17.05
CA ARG A 300 4.07 -11.20 18.22
C ARG A 300 4.66 -10.44 19.40
N ARG A 301 5.98 -10.56 19.63
CA ARG A 301 6.69 -9.75 20.64
C ARG A 301 6.60 -8.26 20.29
N LEU A 302 6.79 -7.93 19.01
CA LEU A 302 6.68 -6.56 18.54
C LEU A 302 5.25 -6.01 18.73
N CYS A 303 4.22 -6.79 18.40
CA CYS A 303 2.82 -6.42 18.62
C CYS A 303 2.53 -6.21 20.11
N TYR A 304 3.04 -7.09 20.97
CA TYR A 304 2.95 -6.93 22.41
C TYR A 304 3.61 -5.64 22.91
N VAL A 305 4.80 -5.30 22.42
CA VAL A 305 5.45 -4.01 22.73
C VAL A 305 4.52 -2.86 22.34
N ALA A 306 3.98 -2.88 21.11
CA ALA A 306 3.06 -1.85 20.61
C ALA A 306 1.84 -1.64 21.50
N ILE A 307 1.14 -2.73 21.86
CA ILE A 307 -0.04 -2.71 22.74
C ILE A 307 0.30 -2.07 24.09
N THR A 308 1.47 -2.41 24.64
CA THR A 308 1.91 -1.87 25.94
C THR A 308 2.47 -0.44 25.88
N ARG A 309 2.41 0.25 24.73
CA ARG A 309 2.77 1.68 24.66
C ARG A 309 1.58 2.58 25.03
N ALA A 310 0.35 2.05 24.99
CA ALA A 310 -0.85 2.76 25.39
C ALA A 310 -0.98 2.77 26.92
N LYS A 311 -1.18 3.95 27.53
CA LYS A 311 -1.48 4.09 28.96
C LYS A 311 -2.97 4.01 29.25
N GLU A 312 -3.80 4.63 28.41
CA GLU A 312 -5.23 4.79 28.67
C GLU A 312 -6.09 4.16 27.57
N VAL A 313 -5.88 4.56 26.31
CA VAL A 313 -6.72 4.12 25.18
C VAL A 313 -5.88 3.53 24.07
N LEU A 314 -6.28 2.36 23.58
CA LEU A 314 -5.69 1.69 22.43
C LEU A 314 -6.72 1.53 21.32
N TYR A 315 -6.40 2.09 20.16
CA TYR A 315 -7.08 1.83 18.89
C TYR A 315 -6.25 0.85 18.06
N ILE A 316 -6.90 -0.16 17.50
CA ILE A 316 -6.33 -1.10 16.53
C ILE A 316 -7.12 -0.92 15.24
N THR A 317 -6.43 -0.54 14.17
CA THR A 317 -7.08 -0.26 12.88
C THR A 317 -6.54 -1.17 11.77
N SER A 318 -7.41 -1.46 10.81
CA SER A 318 -7.09 -2.24 9.61
C SER A 318 -7.94 -1.76 8.43
N ALA A 319 -7.50 -2.06 7.22
CA ALA A 319 -8.22 -1.85 5.97
C ALA A 319 -8.52 -3.20 5.30
N GLU A 320 -9.66 -3.30 4.62
CA GLU A 320 -9.98 -4.47 3.79
C GLU A 320 -9.14 -4.50 2.50
N GLN A 321 -8.91 -3.33 1.91
CA GLN A 321 -8.14 -3.15 0.70
C GLN A 321 -7.11 -2.03 0.86
N ARG A 322 -5.92 -2.21 0.30
CA ARG A 322 -4.88 -1.19 0.21
C ARG A 322 -4.36 -1.03 -1.20
N MET A 323 -3.98 0.18 -1.55
CA MET A 323 -3.28 0.42 -2.80
C MET A 323 -1.79 0.21 -2.57
N VAL A 324 -1.28 -0.93 -3.00
CA VAL A 324 0.15 -1.27 -2.93
C VAL A 324 0.67 -1.40 -4.36
N PHE A 325 1.59 -0.51 -4.74
CA PHE A 325 2.23 -0.49 -6.06
C PHE A 325 1.24 -0.25 -7.20
N GLY A 326 0.31 0.70 -7.01
CA GLY A 326 -0.76 1.00 -7.98
C GLY A 326 -1.79 -0.11 -8.17
N ARG A 327 -1.65 -1.24 -7.44
CA ARG A 327 -2.60 -2.35 -7.44
C ARG A 327 -3.37 -2.38 -6.13
N THR A 328 -4.66 -2.66 -6.22
CA THR A 328 -5.48 -2.89 -5.03
C THR A 328 -5.25 -4.32 -4.54
N VAL A 329 -4.71 -4.45 -3.33
CA VAL A 329 -4.49 -5.73 -2.66
C VAL A 329 -5.47 -5.81 -1.49
N ALA A 330 -6.13 -6.96 -1.35
CA ALA A 330 -7.00 -7.23 -0.21
C ALA A 330 -6.23 -8.02 0.86
N TYR A 331 -6.27 -7.54 2.10
CA TYR A 331 -5.64 -8.21 3.23
C TYR A 331 -6.68 -8.72 4.22
N SER A 332 -6.39 -9.87 4.85
CA SER A 332 -7.17 -10.31 6.00
C SER A 332 -6.74 -9.53 7.25
N VAL A 333 -7.64 -9.41 8.22
CA VAL A 333 -7.31 -8.86 9.54
C VAL A 333 -6.15 -9.65 10.15
N SER A 334 -5.26 -8.96 10.85
CA SER A 334 -4.12 -9.57 11.54
C SER A 334 -4.56 -10.65 12.52
N ASP A 335 -3.83 -11.76 12.52
CA ASP A 335 -4.02 -12.85 13.48
C ASP A 335 -3.91 -12.34 14.93
N PHE A 336 -3.06 -11.34 15.18
CA PHE A 336 -2.89 -10.74 16.52
C PHE A 336 -4.16 -10.09 17.05
N VAL A 337 -5.04 -9.58 16.17
CA VAL A 337 -6.34 -9.03 16.59
C VAL A 337 -7.27 -10.16 17.05
N SER A 338 -7.20 -11.32 16.40
CA SER A 338 -7.97 -12.52 16.79
C SER A 338 -7.49 -13.13 18.10
N GLU A 339 -6.18 -13.05 18.38
CA GLU A 339 -5.56 -13.51 19.63
C GLU A 339 -5.97 -12.71 20.89
N ILE A 340 -6.58 -11.54 20.70
CA ILE A 340 -7.11 -10.68 21.77
C ILE A 340 -8.52 -11.18 22.16
N PRO A 341 -8.78 -11.56 23.44
CA PRO A 341 -10.12 -11.90 23.94
C PRO A 341 -11.25 -10.94 23.52
N PRO A 342 -12.40 -11.46 23.06
CA PRO A 342 -13.55 -10.63 22.65
C PRO A 342 -14.09 -9.73 23.76
N SER A 343 -14.01 -10.14 25.03
CA SER A 343 -14.49 -9.35 26.17
C SER A 343 -13.75 -8.02 26.34
N LEU A 344 -12.52 -7.94 25.85
CA LEU A 344 -11.65 -6.78 25.95
C LEU A 344 -11.68 -5.89 24.70
N LYS A 345 -12.42 -6.30 23.65
CA LYS A 345 -12.55 -5.59 22.38
C LYS A 345 -13.92 -4.93 22.23
N GLU A 346 -13.91 -3.75 21.63
CA GLU A 346 -15.08 -3.06 21.11
C GLU A 346 -14.88 -2.79 19.63
N LEU A 347 -15.79 -3.28 18.78
CA LEU A 347 -15.78 -2.98 17.36
C LEU A 347 -16.42 -1.62 17.12
N ILE A 348 -15.63 -0.67 16.65
CA ILE A 348 -16.05 0.69 16.34
C ILE A 348 -16.04 0.89 14.82
N GLY A 349 -17.01 1.65 14.30
CA GLY A 349 -17.20 1.80 12.85
C GLY A 349 -17.83 0.55 12.23
N GLY A 350 -19.17 0.54 12.17
CA GLY A 350 -19.93 -0.65 11.82
C GLY A 350 -21.30 -0.33 11.23
N LYS A 351 -21.38 0.53 10.22
CA LYS A 351 -22.42 0.38 9.19
C LYS A 351 -21.78 -0.34 8.02
N SER A 352 -21.57 -1.65 8.19
CA SER A 352 -21.25 -2.54 7.08
C SER A 352 -22.32 -2.30 6.01
N ARG A 353 -21.94 -1.67 4.88
CA ARG A 353 -22.85 -1.37 3.76
C ARG A 353 -23.56 -2.64 3.25
N ALA A 354 -23.01 -3.82 3.53
CA ALA A 354 -23.56 -5.11 3.16
C ALA A 354 -24.90 -5.47 3.87
N VAL A 355 -25.15 -4.99 5.09
CA VAL A 355 -26.34 -5.43 5.86
C VAL A 355 -27.59 -4.59 5.57
N ASN A 356 -27.44 -3.37 5.03
CA ASN A 356 -28.58 -2.48 4.74
C ASN A 356 -29.16 -2.63 3.33
N VAL A 357 -28.53 -3.40 2.43
CA VAL A 357 -29.09 -3.67 1.09
C VAL A 357 -30.17 -4.75 1.14
N LEU A 358 -30.09 -5.69 2.09
CA LEU A 358 -31.05 -6.80 2.21
C LEU A 358 -32.33 -6.44 2.99
N LYS A 359 -32.31 -5.38 3.82
CA LYS A 359 -33.50 -4.97 4.60
C LYS A 359 -34.40 -3.94 3.92
N ASN A 360 -33.95 -3.29 2.85
CA ASN A 360 -34.72 -2.25 2.17
C ASN A 360 -35.46 -2.73 0.90
N ASN A 361 -35.41 -4.03 0.60
CA ASN A 361 -36.03 -4.59 -0.61
C ASN A 361 -37.39 -5.28 -0.39
N GLU A 362 -37.93 -5.28 0.83
CA GLU A 362 -39.25 -5.89 1.09
C GLU A 362 -40.43 -4.91 1.00
N ASN A 363 -40.21 -3.60 0.86
CA ASN A 363 -41.31 -2.62 0.94
C ASN A 363 -41.24 -1.49 -0.10
N LYS A 364 -41.15 -1.82 -1.39
CA LYS A 364 -41.56 -0.87 -2.45
C LYS A 364 -42.40 -1.55 -3.52
N SER A 365 -43.72 -1.39 -3.38
CA SER A 365 -44.70 -1.53 -4.44
C SER A 365 -44.23 -0.81 -5.71
N PHE A 366 -44.38 -1.52 -6.83
CA PHE A 366 -44.21 -1.02 -8.18
C PHE A 366 -45.16 0.16 -8.44
N ASN A 367 -44.61 1.38 -8.49
CA ASN A 367 -45.23 2.49 -9.21
C ASN A 367 -44.40 2.74 -10.47
N ASN A 368 -44.93 2.29 -11.61
CA ASN A 368 -44.38 2.55 -12.94
C ASN A 368 -44.60 4.01 -13.31
N ASN A 369 -43.53 4.82 -13.32
CA ASN A 369 -43.52 6.12 -14.00
C ASN A 369 -43.01 5.92 -15.45
N PRO A 370 -43.78 6.30 -16.48
CA PRO A 370 -43.50 5.94 -17.87
C PRO A 370 -42.52 6.86 -18.63
N HIS A 371 -41.73 7.69 -17.94
CA HIS A 371 -40.76 8.57 -18.60
C HIS A 371 -39.38 8.53 -17.95
N THR A 372 -38.59 7.52 -18.30
CA THR A 372 -37.12 7.64 -18.31
C THR A 372 -36.54 6.83 -19.47
N LEU A 373 -35.95 7.56 -20.42
CA LEU A 373 -35.21 7.03 -21.56
C LEU A 373 -33.82 6.58 -21.10
N LYS A 374 -33.63 5.29 -20.80
CA LYS A 374 -32.30 4.65 -20.81
C LYS A 374 -32.43 3.12 -20.84
N ASN A 375 -32.69 2.56 -22.02
CA ASN A 375 -32.71 1.12 -22.25
C ASN A 375 -31.91 0.77 -23.51
N MET A 376 -30.59 0.72 -23.39
CA MET A 376 -29.70 0.00 -24.32
C MET A 376 -28.53 -0.58 -23.53
N GLN A 377 -28.80 -1.59 -22.68
CA GLN A 377 -27.78 -2.53 -22.18
C GLN A 377 -28.31 -3.73 -21.36
N SER A 378 -29.63 -3.93 -21.17
CA SER A 378 -30.15 -5.02 -20.32
C SER A 378 -30.66 -6.27 -21.06
N SER A 379 -30.49 -6.37 -22.39
CA SER A 379 -31.02 -7.51 -23.16
C SER A 379 -30.26 -8.83 -22.95
N TYR A 380 -28.99 -8.78 -22.50
CA TYR A 380 -28.18 -10.00 -22.32
C TYR A 380 -28.47 -10.72 -20.98
N ALA A 381 -28.87 -9.98 -19.94
CA ALA A 381 -29.15 -10.55 -18.62
C ALA A 381 -30.53 -11.22 -18.53
N LYS A 382 -31.47 -10.82 -19.41
CA LYS A 382 -32.85 -11.33 -19.40
C LYS A 382 -33.00 -12.65 -20.18
N GLU A 383 -32.19 -12.87 -21.22
CA GLU A 383 -32.18 -14.14 -21.97
C GLU A 383 -31.52 -15.28 -21.18
N VAL A 384 -30.53 -14.97 -20.33
CA VAL A 384 -29.89 -15.98 -19.46
C VAL A 384 -30.79 -16.39 -18.29
N ALA A 385 -31.58 -15.46 -17.74
CA ALA A 385 -32.51 -15.78 -16.65
C ALA A 385 -33.73 -16.60 -17.13
N THR A 386 -34.13 -16.46 -18.40
CA THR A 386 -35.33 -17.13 -18.94
C THR A 386 -35.00 -18.53 -19.50
N SER A 387 -33.73 -18.80 -19.86
CA SER A 387 -33.27 -20.13 -20.31
C SER A 387 -33.01 -21.12 -19.16
N ILE A 388 -32.89 -20.65 -17.92
CA ILE A 388 -32.69 -21.50 -16.73
C ILE A 388 -34.03 -22.06 -16.18
N ILE A 389 -35.16 -21.42 -16.51
CA ILE A 389 -36.47 -21.79 -15.94
C ILE A 389 -37.24 -22.82 -16.79
N ASN A 390 -36.90 -23.02 -18.07
CA ASN A 390 -37.66 -23.87 -19.00
C ASN A 390 -36.85 -25.04 -19.60
N SER A 391 -36.15 -25.82 -18.76
CA SER A 391 -35.61 -27.12 -19.18
C SER A 391 -35.68 -28.09 -18.01
N GLY A 392 -36.89 -28.63 -17.81
CA GLY A 392 -37.07 -29.85 -17.03
C GLY A 392 -36.46 -31.02 -17.80
N ASP A 393 -35.22 -31.35 -17.47
CA ASP A 393 -34.61 -32.60 -17.87
C ASP A 393 -33.95 -33.24 -16.65
N LYS A 394 -34.46 -34.42 -16.28
CA LYS A 394 -33.94 -35.26 -15.20
C LYS A 394 -32.46 -35.57 -15.49
N ARG A 395 -31.54 -34.99 -14.72
CA ARG A 395 -30.14 -35.41 -14.70
C ARG A 395 -29.78 -35.81 -13.27
N GLU A 396 -29.27 -37.02 -13.15
CA GLU A 396 -28.90 -37.67 -11.89
C GLU A 396 -27.89 -36.80 -11.13
N ASN A 397 -28.28 -36.32 -9.94
CA ASN A 397 -27.36 -35.65 -9.02
C ASN A 397 -26.42 -36.70 -8.42
N ILE A 398 -25.13 -36.55 -8.69
CA ILE A 398 -24.07 -37.33 -8.04
C ILE A 398 -24.14 -37.06 -6.53
N GLN A 399 -24.29 -38.11 -5.74
CA GLN A 399 -24.30 -38.00 -4.27
C GLN A 399 -22.91 -37.62 -3.76
N ALA A 400 -22.86 -36.77 -2.73
CA ALA A 400 -21.63 -36.22 -2.15
C ALA A 400 -20.61 -37.28 -1.72
N ASP A 401 -21.08 -38.49 -1.38
CA ASP A 401 -20.23 -39.61 -0.95
C ASP A 401 -19.37 -40.22 -2.06
N GLU A 402 -19.67 -39.94 -3.33
CA GLU A 402 -18.90 -40.50 -4.43
C GLU A 402 -17.69 -39.63 -4.79
N ILE A 403 -17.66 -38.33 -4.48
CA ILE A 403 -16.56 -37.45 -4.92
C ILE A 403 -15.41 -37.49 -3.91
N THR A 404 -14.26 -37.98 -4.35
CA THR A 404 -13.04 -38.10 -3.55
C THR A 404 -11.91 -37.26 -4.15
N VAL A 405 -11.00 -36.78 -3.29
CA VAL A 405 -9.81 -36.03 -3.70
C VAL A 405 -8.94 -36.91 -4.61
N GLY A 406 -8.47 -36.35 -5.72
CA GLY A 406 -7.68 -37.04 -6.75
C GLY A 406 -8.51 -37.60 -7.91
N ARG A 407 -9.84 -37.60 -7.83
CA ARG A 407 -10.70 -38.12 -8.90
C ARG A 407 -10.88 -37.12 -10.04
N LYS A 408 -11.01 -37.62 -11.27
CA LYS A 408 -11.27 -36.79 -12.45
C LYS A 408 -12.76 -36.55 -12.61
N VAL A 409 -13.10 -35.31 -12.93
CA VAL A 409 -14.46 -34.84 -13.12
C VAL A 409 -14.52 -33.97 -14.38
N LYS A 410 -15.63 -34.05 -15.09
CA LYS A 410 -15.91 -33.22 -16.25
C LYS A 410 -16.94 -32.17 -15.88
N HIS A 411 -16.60 -30.90 -16.11
CA HIS A 411 -17.57 -29.81 -16.01
C HIS A 411 -18.02 -29.40 -17.41
N SER A 412 -19.32 -29.20 -17.61
CA SER A 412 -19.92 -28.86 -18.90
C SER A 412 -19.29 -27.61 -19.55
N LYS A 413 -18.87 -26.63 -18.75
CA LYS A 413 -18.21 -25.39 -19.21
C LYS A 413 -16.68 -25.38 -19.13
N PHE A 414 -16.10 -26.13 -18.20
CA PHE A 414 -14.66 -26.00 -17.87
C PHE A 414 -13.83 -27.22 -18.31
N GLY A 415 -14.47 -28.25 -18.88
CA GLY A 415 -13.80 -29.45 -19.35
C GLY A 415 -13.38 -30.37 -18.21
N VAL A 416 -12.36 -31.18 -18.45
CA VAL A 416 -11.88 -32.19 -17.50
C VAL A 416 -10.94 -31.55 -16.47
N GLY A 417 -11.19 -31.84 -15.20
CA GLY A 417 -10.38 -31.40 -14.08
C GLY A 417 -10.22 -32.48 -13.01
N THR A 418 -9.29 -32.28 -12.09
CA THR A 418 -9.01 -33.20 -10.98
C THR A 418 -9.37 -32.54 -9.66
N VAL A 419 -10.09 -33.25 -8.78
CA VAL A 419 -10.47 -32.74 -7.46
C VAL A 419 -9.24 -32.64 -6.57
N VAL A 420 -8.97 -31.44 -6.04
CA VAL A 420 -7.79 -31.13 -5.21
C VAL A 420 -8.13 -31.09 -3.73
N SER A 421 -9.32 -30.58 -3.39
CA SER A 421 -9.80 -30.59 -2.01
C SER A 421 -11.32 -30.48 -1.96
N ILE A 422 -11.90 -31.01 -0.89
CA ILE A 422 -13.33 -30.94 -0.60
C ILE A 422 -13.45 -30.33 0.80
N SER A 423 -14.25 -29.29 0.95
CA SER A 423 -14.44 -28.59 2.22
C SER A 423 -15.92 -28.24 2.41
N GLY A 424 -16.50 -28.63 3.53
CA GLY A 424 -17.91 -28.44 3.85
C GLY A 424 -18.57 -29.75 4.24
N ASP A 425 -19.83 -29.67 4.69
CA ASP A 425 -20.66 -30.81 5.05
C ASP A 425 -22.04 -30.67 4.41
N GLY A 426 -22.59 -31.76 3.86
CA GLY A 426 -23.90 -31.78 3.20
C GLY A 426 -24.04 -30.83 1.98
N ALA A 427 -25.09 -30.00 1.99
CA ALA A 427 -25.53 -29.20 0.83
C ALA A 427 -24.60 -28.03 0.45
N ASP A 428 -23.73 -27.60 1.38
CA ASP A 428 -22.76 -26.51 1.20
C ASP A 428 -21.34 -27.04 0.92
N THR A 429 -21.23 -28.26 0.41
CA THR A 429 -19.92 -28.85 0.05
C THR A 429 -19.28 -28.07 -1.09
N ILE A 430 -18.12 -27.45 -0.83
CA ILE A 430 -17.30 -26.76 -1.82
C ILE A 430 -16.19 -27.72 -2.29
N VAL A 431 -16.16 -27.97 -3.59
CA VAL A 431 -15.14 -28.78 -4.25
C VAL A 431 -14.17 -27.86 -4.98
N THR A 432 -12.88 -28.01 -4.69
CA THR A 432 -11.81 -27.33 -5.41
C THR A 432 -11.29 -28.25 -6.50
N ILE A 433 -11.43 -27.85 -7.77
CA ILE A 433 -11.07 -28.66 -8.94
C ILE A 433 -10.01 -27.91 -9.75
N ALA A 434 -8.92 -28.60 -10.08
CA ALA A 434 -7.91 -28.13 -11.03
C ALA A 434 -8.30 -28.56 -12.44
N PHE A 435 -8.78 -27.62 -13.26
CA PHE A 435 -9.12 -27.86 -14.66
C PHE A 435 -7.89 -27.67 -15.56
N ASN A 436 -7.70 -28.58 -16.51
CA ASN A 436 -6.53 -28.58 -17.38
C ASN A 436 -6.42 -27.30 -18.24
N SER A 437 -7.55 -26.67 -18.59
CA SER A 437 -7.61 -25.49 -19.45
C SER A 437 -7.82 -24.16 -18.72
N MET A 438 -8.29 -24.18 -17.46
CA MET A 438 -8.79 -22.98 -16.77
C MET A 438 -8.19 -22.78 -15.37
N GLY A 439 -7.28 -23.65 -14.93
CA GLY A 439 -6.67 -23.60 -13.61
C GLY A 439 -7.60 -24.05 -12.49
N ILE A 440 -7.29 -23.64 -11.26
CA ILE A 440 -8.01 -24.09 -10.05
C ILE A 440 -9.29 -23.26 -9.85
N LYS A 441 -10.44 -23.93 -9.70
CA LYS A 441 -11.74 -23.31 -9.43
C LYS A 441 -12.42 -23.97 -8.22
N LYS A 442 -13.07 -23.15 -7.40
CA LYS A 442 -13.92 -23.60 -6.29
C LYS A 442 -15.36 -23.58 -6.75
N LEU A 443 -16.04 -24.71 -6.68
CA LEU A 443 -17.42 -24.89 -7.11
C LEU A 443 -18.23 -25.50 -5.96
N MET A 444 -19.46 -25.03 -5.76
CA MET A 444 -20.38 -25.71 -4.84
C MET A 444 -20.96 -26.94 -5.52
N LEU A 445 -20.90 -28.08 -4.85
CA LEU A 445 -21.32 -29.37 -5.40
C LEU A 445 -22.80 -29.37 -5.79
N SER A 446 -23.65 -28.67 -5.04
CA SER A 446 -25.09 -28.59 -5.26
C SER A 446 -25.50 -27.76 -6.49
N SER A 447 -24.61 -26.92 -7.02
CA SER A 447 -24.90 -26.03 -8.17
C SER A 447 -23.96 -26.21 -9.35
N ALA A 448 -22.98 -27.12 -9.25
CA ALA A 448 -22.00 -27.37 -10.30
C ALA A 448 -22.42 -28.56 -11.18
N PRO A 449 -22.63 -28.38 -12.50
CA PRO A 449 -22.88 -29.48 -13.43
C PRO A 449 -21.59 -30.28 -13.66
N LEU A 450 -21.33 -31.24 -12.77
CA LEU A 450 -20.18 -32.14 -12.80
C LEU A 450 -20.61 -33.55 -13.22
N GLU A 451 -19.82 -34.20 -14.06
CA GLU A 451 -19.92 -35.62 -14.42
C GLU A 451 -18.65 -36.34 -13.99
N LEU A 452 -18.78 -37.57 -13.48
CA LEU A 452 -17.64 -38.42 -13.13
C LEU A 452 -17.04 -39.07 -14.38
N ILE A 453 -15.70 -39.17 -14.44
CA ILE A 453 -14.96 -39.84 -15.52
C ILE A 453 -14.18 -41.03 -14.97
#